data_AF-A0AAV2CQ41-F1
#
_entry.id   AF-A0AAV2CQ41-F1
#
_cell.length_a   1.000
_cell.length_b   1.000
_cell.length_c   1.000
_cell.angle_alpha   90.00
_cell.angle_beta   90.00
_cell.angle_gamma   90.00
#
_symmetry.space_group_name_H-M   'P 1'
#
loop_
_entity.id
_entity.type
_entity.pdbx_description
1 polymer ?
#
loop_
_entity_poly.entity_id
_entity_poly.type
_entity_poly.pdbx_seq_one_letter_code
_entity_poly.pdbx_strand_id
1 'polypeptide(L)'
;MATPKPQSSPEEIEDIILRKILLVTLATPAHGADPRIIYLEMTAAEILSEGKDLRLNCDVVERVLIDRLSGDFPDAEAAFAYLLGCYRRAVDELKKVANMKDKTVKSQVEVSIKQAKKLFVNE
;
A
#
# COMPACT_ATOMS: atom_id res chain seq x y z
N MET A 1 11.47 17.93 27.81
CA MET A 1 11.75 16.49 27.61
C MET A 1 11.29 16.14 26.20
N ALA A 2 12.20 16.06 25.23
CA ALA A 2 11.84 15.68 23.86
C ALA A 2 11.73 14.15 23.81
N THR A 3 10.51 13.63 23.79
CA THR A 3 10.26 12.20 23.54
C THR A 3 10.78 11.86 22.14
N PRO A 4 11.71 10.90 21.99
CA PRO A 4 12.12 10.46 20.67
C PRO A 4 10.89 9.92 19.95
N LYS A 5 10.64 10.41 18.72
CA LYS A 5 9.58 9.88 17.85
C LYS A 5 9.74 8.35 17.82
N PRO A 6 8.66 7.57 18.05
CA PRO A 6 8.74 6.13 17.95
C PRO A 6 9.31 5.77 16.57
N GLN A 7 10.39 5.00 16.55
CA GLN A 7 10.90 4.43 15.31
C GLN A 7 9.80 3.52 14.77
N SER A 8 9.19 3.90 13.64
CA SER A 8 8.19 3.07 12.98
C SER A 8 8.81 1.72 12.63
N SER A 9 8.09 0.64 12.93
CA SER A 9 8.53 -0.72 12.62
C SER A 9 8.66 -0.91 11.09
N PRO A 10 9.50 -1.86 10.62
CA PRO A 10 9.61 -2.18 9.20
C PRO A 10 8.26 -2.45 8.54
N GLU A 11 7.36 -3.15 9.25
CA GLU A 11 6.01 -3.51 8.81
C GLU A 11 5.10 -2.28 8.68
N GLU A 12 5.24 -1.29 9.59
CA GLU A 12 4.51 -0.02 9.47
C GLU A 12 5.00 0.82 8.30
N ILE A 13 6.31 0.80 8.05
CA ILE A 13 6.90 1.52 6.92
C ILE A 13 6.45 0.89 5.60
N GLU A 14 6.45 -0.44 5.53
CA GLU A 14 5.91 -1.20 4.41
C GLU A 14 4.44 -0.83 4.14
N ASP A 15 3.59 -0.89 5.17
CA ASP A 15 2.17 -0.52 5.08
C ASP A 15 1.98 0.90 4.55
N ILE A 16 2.69 1.88 5.13
CA ILE A 16 2.63 3.28 4.71
C ILE A 16 3.01 3.44 3.23
N ILE A 17 4.05 2.75 2.77
CA ILE A 17 4.53 2.88 1.40
C ILE A 17 3.56 2.19 0.43
N LEU A 18 3.06 1.01 0.76
CA LEU A 18 2.08 0.31 -0.06
C LEU A 18 0.77 1.10 -0.17
N ARG A 19 0.30 1.76 0.91
CA ARG A 19 -0.88 2.65 0.85
C ARG A 19 -0.66 3.82 -0.10
N LYS A 20 0.54 4.40 -0.13
CA LYS A 20 0.89 5.49 -1.08
C LYS A 20 0.94 4.99 -2.53
N ILE A 21 1.43 3.78 -2.76
CA ILE A 21 1.53 3.20 -4.10
C ILE A 21 0.15 2.82 -4.63
N LEU A 22 -0.66 2.17 -3.80
CA LEU A 22 -1.95 1.63 -4.19
C LEU A 22 -3.08 2.66 -4.04
N LEU A 23 -2.90 3.75 -3.30
CA LEU A 23 -3.99 4.70 -2.99
C LEU A 23 -5.23 3.98 -2.46
N VAL A 24 -5.01 3.09 -1.50
CA VAL A 24 -6.09 2.37 -0.81
C VAL A 24 -5.86 2.43 0.70
N THR A 25 -6.93 2.18 1.44
CA THR A 25 -6.90 2.02 2.89
C THR A 25 -7.73 0.80 3.31
N LEU A 26 -7.23 0.07 4.29
CA LEU A 26 -7.95 -1.02 4.96
C LEU A 26 -8.63 -0.55 6.26
N ALA A 27 -8.42 0.71 6.66
CA ALA A 27 -9.09 1.33 7.78
C ALA A 27 -10.05 2.40 7.25
N THR A 28 -11.16 2.61 7.97
CA THR A 28 -12.14 3.65 7.64
C THR A 28 -11.42 5.00 7.48
N PRO A 29 -11.55 5.67 6.32
CA PRO A 29 -10.84 6.91 6.07
C PRO A 29 -11.32 8.00 7.03
N ALA A 30 -10.38 8.78 7.54
CA ALA A 30 -10.70 9.94 8.36
C ALA A 30 -11.41 11.03 7.53
N HIS A 31 -12.20 11.88 8.20
CA HIS A 31 -12.85 13.01 7.55
C HIS A 31 -11.81 13.91 6.86
N GLY A 32 -11.97 14.18 5.56
CA GLY A 32 -11.02 14.95 4.77
C GLY A 32 -9.83 14.17 4.20
N ALA A 33 -9.91 12.82 4.16
CA ALA A 33 -8.97 12.00 3.41
C ALA A 33 -8.97 12.37 1.91
N ASP A 34 -7.83 12.12 1.25
CA ASP A 34 -7.70 12.29 -0.19
C ASP A 34 -8.76 11.44 -0.92
N PRO A 35 -9.63 12.03 -1.76
CA PRO A 35 -10.72 11.30 -2.41
C PRO A 35 -10.23 10.19 -3.35
N ARG A 36 -8.95 10.22 -3.75
CA ARG A 36 -8.34 9.16 -4.55
C ARG A 36 -8.05 7.89 -3.75
N ILE A 37 -8.06 7.97 -2.42
CA ILE A 37 -7.79 6.83 -1.55
C ILE A 37 -9.09 6.05 -1.36
N ILE A 38 -9.12 4.83 -1.88
CA ILE A 38 -10.30 3.96 -1.81
C ILE A 38 -10.23 3.07 -0.56
N TYR A 39 -11.32 3.05 0.20
CA TYR A 39 -11.48 2.12 1.32
C TYR A 39 -11.96 0.77 0.78
N LEU A 40 -11.19 -0.28 1.09
CA LEU A 40 -11.49 -1.65 0.68
C LEU A 40 -12.15 -2.40 1.84
N GLU A 41 -13.46 -2.22 2.00
CA GLU A 41 -14.23 -2.77 3.11
C GLU A 41 -14.23 -4.30 3.13
N MET A 42 -14.37 -4.93 1.96
CA MET A 42 -14.37 -6.39 1.84
C MET A 42 -13.00 -6.98 2.23
N THR A 43 -11.92 -6.49 1.63
CA THR A 43 -10.56 -6.92 1.99
C THR A 43 -10.27 -6.69 3.48
N ALA A 44 -10.72 -5.56 4.05
CA ALA A 44 -10.55 -5.29 5.47
C ALA A 44 -11.28 -6.31 6.36
N ALA A 45 -12.53 -6.65 6.02
CA ALA A 45 -13.31 -7.65 6.73
C ALA A 45 -12.67 -9.05 6.67
N GLU A 46 -12.13 -9.45 5.50
CA GLU A 46 -11.43 -10.72 5.33
C GLU A 46 -10.17 -10.78 6.21
N ILE A 47 -9.33 -9.75 6.20
CA ILE A 47 -8.10 -9.68 7.00
C ILE A 47 -8.41 -9.79 8.50
N LEU A 48 -9.45 -9.09 8.96
CA LEU A 48 -9.90 -9.17 10.36
C LEU A 48 -10.42 -10.58 10.71
N SER A 49 -11.12 -11.23 9.78
CA SER A 49 -11.61 -12.61 9.99
C SER A 49 -10.49 -13.64 10.13
N GLU A 50 -9.32 -13.37 9.52
CA GLU A 50 -8.09 -14.16 9.69
C GLU A 50 -7.34 -13.84 11.00
N GLY A 51 -7.81 -12.88 11.80
CA GLY A 51 -7.15 -12.43 13.03
C GLY A 51 -5.89 -11.60 12.80
N LYS A 52 -5.74 -10.99 11.61
CA LYS A 52 -4.58 -10.19 11.23
C LYS A 52 -4.84 -8.69 11.41
N ASP A 53 -3.76 -7.94 11.59
CA ASP A 53 -3.84 -6.48 11.64
C ASP A 53 -4.18 -5.89 10.27
N LEU A 54 -4.94 -4.79 10.25
CA LEU A 54 -5.31 -4.03 9.04
C LEU A 54 -4.12 -3.24 8.46
N ARG A 55 -3.14 -3.98 7.94
CA ARG A 55 -1.90 -3.47 7.34
C ARG A 55 -1.70 -4.07 5.97
N LEU A 56 -1.24 -3.24 5.03
CA LEU A 56 -0.76 -3.70 3.74
C LEU A 56 0.63 -4.31 3.89
N ASN A 57 0.79 -5.46 3.28
CA ASN A 57 2.06 -6.16 3.08
C ASN A 57 1.98 -6.91 1.74
N CYS A 58 3.09 -7.48 1.29
CA CYS A 58 3.13 -8.20 0.01
C CYS A 58 2.10 -9.34 -0.12
N ASP A 59 1.80 -10.04 0.96
CA ASP A 59 0.88 -11.19 0.95
C ASP A 59 -0.58 -10.79 0.72
N VAL A 60 -0.92 -9.51 0.91
CA VAL A 60 -2.28 -8.98 0.69
C VAL A 60 -2.38 -8.10 -0.55
N VAL A 61 -1.27 -7.72 -1.21
CA VAL A 61 -1.31 -6.83 -2.40
C VAL A 61 -2.15 -7.42 -3.52
N GLU A 62 -2.04 -8.71 -3.78
CA GLU A 62 -2.83 -9.37 -4.84
C GLU A 62 -4.34 -9.28 -4.53
N ARG A 63 -4.74 -9.59 -3.30
CA ARG A 63 -6.14 -9.47 -2.85
C ARG A 63 -6.66 -8.04 -2.95
N VAL A 64 -5.83 -7.08 -2.53
CA VAL A 64 -6.12 -5.65 -2.61
C VAL A 64 -6.31 -5.19 -4.05
N LEU A 65 -5.49 -5.67 -4.99
CA LEU A 65 -5.65 -5.36 -6.41
C LEU A 65 -6.93 -5.97 -6.96
N ILE A 66 -7.24 -7.22 -6.62
CA ILE A 66 -8.48 -7.88 -7.06
C ILE A 66 -9.71 -7.11 -6.60
N ASP A 67 -9.79 -6.79 -5.30
CA ASP A 67 -10.90 -6.02 -4.72
C ASP A 67 -11.00 -4.64 -5.39
N ARG A 68 -9.88 -3.91 -5.46
CA ARG A 68 -9.84 -2.56 -6.04
C ARG A 68 -10.24 -2.51 -7.51
N LEU A 69 -9.90 -3.54 -8.30
CA LEU A 69 -10.17 -3.61 -9.73
C LEU A 69 -11.54 -4.21 -10.08
N SER A 70 -12.09 -5.04 -9.18
CA SER A 70 -13.37 -5.73 -9.39
C SER A 70 -14.55 -4.99 -8.74
N GLY A 71 -14.27 -4.18 -7.72
CA GLY A 71 -15.27 -3.37 -7.02
C GLY A 71 -15.73 -2.16 -7.83
N ASP A 72 -16.96 -1.73 -7.57
CA ASP A 72 -17.53 -0.51 -8.12
C ASP A 72 -17.31 0.64 -7.14
N PHE A 73 -16.47 1.59 -7.54
CA PHE A 73 -16.06 2.72 -6.72
C PHE A 73 -16.30 4.00 -7.54
N PRO A 74 -17.27 4.86 -7.17
CA PRO A 74 -17.68 6.00 -8.00
C PRO A 74 -16.55 6.97 -8.37
N ASP A 75 -15.58 7.16 -7.48
CA ASP A 75 -14.44 8.08 -7.65
C ASP A 75 -13.16 7.37 -8.13
N ALA A 76 -13.26 6.10 -8.51
CA ALA A 76 -12.11 5.32 -8.94
C ALA A 76 -11.62 5.69 -10.35
N GLU A 77 -10.29 5.80 -10.47
CA GLU A 77 -9.63 5.73 -11.77
C GLU A 77 -9.91 4.38 -12.46
N ALA A 78 -10.02 4.39 -13.79
CA ALA A 78 -10.18 3.18 -14.60
C ALA A 78 -9.00 2.21 -14.41
N ALA A 79 -9.28 0.91 -14.48
CA ALA A 79 -8.34 -0.17 -14.16
C ALA A 79 -6.91 0.02 -14.74
N PHE A 80 -6.80 0.25 -16.05
CA PHE A 80 -5.49 0.42 -16.69
C PHE A 80 -4.76 1.69 -16.22
N ALA A 81 -5.49 2.81 -16.07
CA ALA A 81 -4.90 4.06 -15.57
C ALA A 81 -4.43 3.91 -14.11
N TYR A 82 -5.21 3.21 -13.29
CA TYR A 82 -4.87 2.88 -11.92
C TYR A 82 -3.59 2.03 -11.82
N LEU A 83 -3.48 0.96 -12.61
CA LEU A 83 -2.30 0.09 -12.64
C LEU A 83 -1.04 0.84 -13.10
N LEU A 84 -1.15 1.66 -14.14
CA LEU A 84 -0.06 2.52 -14.60
C LEU A 84 0.35 3.54 -13.53
N GLY A 85 -0.64 4.10 -12.81
CA GLY A 85 -0.44 4.96 -11.67
C GLY A 85 0.30 4.26 -10.53
N CYS A 86 -0.07 3.02 -10.19
CA CYS A 86 0.60 2.19 -9.20
C CYS A 86 2.05 1.94 -9.61
N TYR A 87 2.32 1.58 -10.86
CA TYR A 87 3.67 1.39 -11.38
C TYR A 87 4.52 2.66 -11.23
N ARG A 88 4.00 3.82 -11.65
CA ARG A 88 4.73 5.10 -11.54
C ARG A 88 5.04 5.44 -10.08
N ARG A 89 4.05 5.32 -9.19
CA ARG A 89 4.23 5.59 -7.75
C ARG A 89 5.23 4.62 -7.12
N ALA A 90 5.21 3.34 -7.50
CA ALA A 90 6.19 2.36 -7.04
C ALA A 90 7.63 2.71 -7.47
N VAL A 91 7.81 3.16 -8.71
CA VAL A 91 9.13 3.65 -9.19
C VAL A 91 9.60 4.86 -8.38
N ASP A 92 8.70 5.78 -8.05
CA ASP A 92 9.06 6.97 -7.28
C ASP A 92 9.34 6.66 -5.80
N GLU A 93 8.59 5.75 -5.18
CA GLU A 93 8.87 5.29 -3.81
C GLU A 93 10.18 4.49 -3.74
N LEU A 94 10.53 3.68 -4.75
CA LEU A 94 11.84 3.01 -4.82
C LEU A 94 13.00 4.01 -4.78
N LYS A 95 12.90 5.14 -5.49
CA LYS A 95 13.92 6.20 -5.45
C LYS A 95 14.06 6.81 -4.05
N LYS A 96 12.95 6.92 -3.30
CA LYS A 96 12.95 7.45 -1.93
C LYS A 96 13.58 6.44 -0.96
N VAL A 97 13.19 5.18 -1.06
CA VAL A 97 13.70 4.07 -0.24
C VAL A 97 15.20 3.86 -0.43
N ALA A 98 15.72 4.10 -1.65
CA ALA A 98 17.15 4.01 -1.93
C ALA A 98 18.01 4.89 -1.01
N ASN A 99 17.45 6.00 -0.51
CA ASN A 99 18.12 6.97 0.39
C ASN A 99 17.89 6.69 1.89
N MET A 100 17.23 5.59 2.26
CA MET A 100 17.01 5.24 3.67
C MET A 100 18.32 4.86 4.37
N LYS A 101 18.47 5.33 5.62
CA LYS A 101 19.65 5.07 6.46
C LYS A 101 19.70 3.64 6.99
N ASP A 102 18.55 3.10 7.39
CA ASP A 102 18.43 1.74 7.87
C ASP A 102 18.45 0.76 6.69
N LYS A 103 19.51 -0.05 6.60
CA LYS A 103 19.71 -0.99 5.50
C LYS A 103 18.76 -2.17 5.55
N THR A 104 18.35 -2.60 6.74
CA THR A 104 17.44 -3.74 6.93
C THR A 104 16.06 -3.35 6.45
N VAL A 105 15.52 -2.24 6.98
CA VAL A 105 14.23 -1.70 6.55
C VAL A 105 14.24 -1.40 5.06
N LYS A 106 15.30 -0.76 4.55
CA LYS A 106 15.48 -0.50 3.12
C LYS A 106 15.34 -1.77 2.29
N SER A 107 16.08 -2.83 2.65
CA SER A 107 16.08 -4.07 1.87
C SER A 107 14.71 -4.75 1.85
N GLN A 108 14.03 -4.81 2.99
CA GLN A 108 12.69 -5.39 3.11
C GLN A 108 11.68 -4.61 2.27
N VAL A 109 11.62 -3.30 2.44
CA VAL A 109 10.70 -2.44 1.69
C VAL A 109 10.98 -2.47 0.18
N GLU A 110 12.25 -2.50 -0.24
CA GLU A 110 12.59 -2.64 -1.66
C GLU A 110 12.07 -3.96 -2.25
N VAL A 111 12.20 -5.06 -1.52
CA VAL A 111 11.64 -6.36 -1.93
C VAL A 111 10.13 -6.22 -2.07
N SER A 112 9.48 -5.59 -1.11
CA SER A 112 8.03 -5.46 -1.11
C SER A 112 7.51 -4.65 -2.31
N ILE A 113 8.13 -3.50 -2.58
CA ILE A 113 7.76 -2.66 -3.73
C ILE A 113 8.04 -3.40 -5.04
N LYS A 114 9.18 -4.10 -5.15
CA LYS A 114 9.52 -4.86 -6.37
C LYS A 114 8.52 -6.00 -6.63
N GLN A 115 8.09 -6.71 -5.58
CA GLN A 115 7.07 -7.75 -5.69
C GLN A 115 5.73 -7.16 -6.10
N ALA A 116 5.26 -6.11 -5.43
CA ALA A 116 4.03 -5.42 -5.81
C ALA A 116 4.06 -4.92 -7.26
N LYS A 117 5.20 -4.38 -7.70
CA LYS A 117 5.37 -3.86 -9.07
C LYS A 117 5.15 -4.93 -10.15
N LYS A 118 5.52 -6.20 -9.89
CA LYS A 118 5.28 -7.32 -10.82
C LYS A 118 3.79 -7.59 -11.04
N LEU A 119 2.95 -7.27 -10.05
CA LEU A 119 1.50 -7.46 -10.16
C LEU A 119 0.82 -6.34 -10.95
N PHE A 120 1.47 -5.19 -11.14
CA PHE A 120 0.87 -4.06 -11.87
C PHE A 120 1.02 -4.14 -13.38
N VAL A 121 2.05 -4.85 -13.82
CA VAL A 121 2.40 -5.09 -15.21
C VAL A 121 2.66 -6.59 -15.29
N ASN A 122 1.63 -7.37 -15.62
CA ASN A 122 1.79 -8.80 -15.87
C ASN A 122 2.87 -8.97 -16.96
N GLU A 123 4.07 -9.37 -16.57
CA GLU A 123 5.10 -9.99 -17.42
C GLU A 123 5.22 -11.47 -17.07
#